data_AF-A0A842Y8V4-F1
#
_entry.id   AF-A0A842Y8V4-F1
#
_cell.length_a   1.000
_cell.length_b   1.000
_cell.length_c   1.000
_cell.angle_alpha   90.00
_cell.angle_beta   90.00
_cell.angle_gamma   90.00
#
_symmetry.space_group_name_H-M   'P 1'
#
loop_
_entity.id
_entity.type
_entity.pdbx_description
1 polymer ?
#
loop_
_entity_poly.entity_id
_entity_poly.type
_entity_poly.pdbx_seq_one_letter_code
_entity_poly.pdbx_strand_id
1 'polypeptide(L)'
;MTTDLTFITNEENNKLVDRFAALIKDSQYFDCLVGYFYTSGFHSLYRSLENTEKIRILIGISTNKETYDLIQESQQSVQTELQLSHKETKEDFS
;
A
#
# COMPACT_ATOMS: atom_id res chain seq x y z
N MET A 1 5.09 -18.30 32.90
CA MET A 1 5.05 -18.40 31.44
C MET A 1 6.16 -17.53 30.90
N THR A 2 7.03 -18.08 30.05
CA THR A 2 8.15 -17.33 29.48
C THR A 2 7.62 -16.47 28.33
N THR A 3 7.35 -15.19 28.58
CA THR A 3 7.04 -14.21 27.53
C THR A 3 8.34 -13.80 26.85
N ASP A 4 8.89 -14.68 26.03
CA ASP A 4 9.93 -14.29 25.10
C ASP A 4 9.29 -13.44 24.00
N LEU A 5 9.59 -12.15 24.02
CA LEU A 5 9.05 -11.16 23.07
C LEU A 5 9.93 -10.99 21.83
N THR A 6 11.04 -11.72 21.76
CA THR A 6 12.08 -11.59 20.73
C THR A 6 11.63 -12.19 19.41
N PHE A 7 10.84 -13.27 19.44
CA PHE A 7 10.38 -13.98 18.24
C PHE A 7 8.88 -14.25 18.25
N ILE A 8 8.26 -14.13 17.08
CA ILE A 8 6.85 -14.44 16.85
C ILE A 8 6.81 -15.71 16.00
N THR A 9 6.31 -16.80 16.59
CA THR A 9 6.38 -18.15 15.99
C THR A 9 5.11 -18.58 15.28
N ASN A 10 4.00 -17.85 15.45
CA ASN A 10 2.65 -18.26 15.01
C ASN A 10 2.13 -19.56 15.64
N GLU A 11 2.64 -19.90 16.83
CA GLU A 11 2.14 -21.01 17.64
C GLU A 11 0.88 -20.62 18.40
N GLU A 12 0.26 -21.60 19.06
CA GLU A 12 -0.90 -21.38 19.91
C GLU A 12 -0.59 -20.32 20.98
N ASN A 13 -1.40 -19.25 21.02
CA ASN A 13 -1.21 -18.07 21.87
C ASN A 13 0.00 -17.16 21.53
N ASN A 14 0.72 -17.39 20.43
CA ASN A 14 1.82 -16.53 19.96
C ASN A 14 1.71 -16.18 18.47
N LYS A 15 0.54 -15.71 18.04
CA LYS A 15 0.29 -15.31 16.65
C LYS A 15 0.70 -13.87 16.39
N LEU A 16 1.30 -13.65 15.23
CA LEU A 16 1.66 -12.32 14.75
C LEU A 16 0.46 -11.39 14.71
N VAL A 17 -0.67 -11.87 14.18
CA VAL A 17 -1.89 -11.06 14.03
C VAL A 17 -2.40 -10.53 15.37
N ASP A 18 -2.41 -11.37 16.41
CA ASP A 18 -2.93 -10.99 17.73
C ASP A 18 -2.03 -9.92 18.37
N ARG A 19 -0.71 -10.11 18.26
CA ARG A 19 0.27 -9.14 18.77
C ARG A 19 0.21 -7.82 18.00
N PHE A 20 0.09 -7.88 16.68
CA PHE A 20 0.01 -6.69 15.83
C PHE A 20 -1.27 -5.91 16.12
N ALA A 21 -2.42 -6.59 16.22
CA ALA A 21 -3.70 -5.99 16.59
C ALA A 21 -3.60 -5.25 17.93
N ALA A 22 -3.02 -5.88 18.96
CA ALA A 22 -2.84 -5.27 20.27
C ALA A 22 -1.95 -4.01 20.24
N LEU A 23 -0.92 -3.99 19.38
CA LEU A 23 0.01 -2.86 19.25
C LEU A 23 -0.59 -1.67 18.50
N ILE A 24 -1.41 -1.92 17.48
CA ILE A 24 -1.91 -0.86 16.59
C ILE A 24 -3.27 -0.29 17.00
N LYS A 25 -4.02 -0.97 17.90
CA LYS A 25 -5.41 -0.61 18.24
C LYS A 25 -5.64 0.86 18.65
N ASP A 26 -4.64 1.46 19.32
CA ASP A 26 -4.72 2.81 19.86
C ASP A 26 -3.82 3.80 19.08
N SER A 27 -3.38 3.41 17.89
CA SER A 27 -2.50 4.25 17.07
C SER A 27 -3.30 5.38 16.40
N GLN A 28 -2.89 6.63 16.64
CA GLN A 28 -3.43 7.80 15.95
C GLN A 28 -3.03 7.79 14.46
N TYR A 29 -1.77 7.43 14.20
CA TYR A 29 -1.22 7.30 12.85
C TYR A 29 -0.61 5.91 12.69
N PHE A 30 -1.01 5.22 11.63
CA PHE A 30 -0.46 3.93 11.25
C PHE A 30 0.32 4.07 9.95
N ASP A 31 1.64 3.97 10.06
CA ASP A 31 2.56 4.00 8.93
C ASP A 31 3.29 2.66 8.84
N CYS A 32 3.16 1.93 7.72
CA CYS A 32 3.86 0.67 7.56
C CYS A 32 4.55 0.52 6.19
N LEU A 33 5.68 -0.16 6.23
CA LEU A 33 6.50 -0.54 5.09
C LEU A 33 6.43 -2.05 4.96
N VAL A 34 5.92 -2.56 3.84
CA VAL A 34 5.72 -3.99 3.64
C VAL A 34 6.19 -4.39 2.25
N GLY A 35 6.82 -5.56 2.11
CA GLY A 35 7.23 -6.05 0.79
C GLY A 35 6.02 -6.45 -0.08
N TYR A 36 5.06 -7.16 0.51
CA TYR A 36 3.83 -7.58 -0.14
C TYR A 36 2.64 -7.31 0.77
N PHE A 37 1.49 -6.99 0.18
CA PHE A 37 0.28 -6.66 0.93
C PHE A 37 -0.92 -7.38 0.33
N TYR A 38 -1.52 -8.27 1.12
CA TYR A 38 -2.72 -9.01 0.73
C TYR A 38 -3.94 -8.47 1.48
N THR A 39 -5.07 -8.38 0.78
CA THR A 39 -6.35 -7.94 1.33
C THR A 39 -6.82 -8.83 2.48
N SER A 40 -6.53 -10.13 2.44
CA SER A 40 -6.83 -11.08 3.53
C SER A 40 -6.10 -10.74 4.83
N GLY A 41 -4.84 -10.30 4.74
CA GLY A 41 -4.07 -9.83 5.89
C GLY A 41 -4.66 -8.56 6.49
N PHE A 42 -5.03 -7.59 5.63
CA PHE A 42 -5.69 -6.37 6.08
C PHE A 42 -7.05 -6.65 6.73
N HIS A 43 -7.84 -7.58 6.18
CA HIS A 43 -9.12 -7.99 6.76
C HIS A 43 -8.95 -8.60 8.17
N SER A 44 -7.78 -9.15 8.49
CA SER A 44 -7.51 -9.68 9.82
C SER A 44 -7.17 -8.57 10.84
N LEU A 45 -6.79 -7.39 10.36
CA LEU A 45 -6.28 -6.28 11.19
C LEU A 45 -7.18 -5.04 11.21
N TYR A 46 -8.07 -4.85 10.23
CA TYR A 46 -8.79 -3.57 10.03
C TYR A 46 -9.57 -3.10 11.26
N ARG A 47 -10.12 -4.02 12.07
CA ARG A 47 -10.81 -3.69 13.33
C ARG A 47 -9.93 -2.90 14.29
N SER A 48 -8.64 -3.20 14.33
CA SER A 48 -7.67 -2.49 15.17
C SER A 48 -7.25 -1.15 14.57
N LEU A 49 -7.69 -0.81 13.35
CA LEU A 49 -7.37 0.44 12.68
C LEU A 49 -8.61 1.33 12.50
N GLU A 50 -9.78 0.94 13.02
CA GLU A 50 -11.03 1.70 12.84
C GLU A 50 -10.97 3.10 13.45
N ASN A 51 -10.24 3.26 14.56
CA ASN A 51 -10.07 4.55 15.25
C ASN A 51 -8.81 5.31 14.80
N THR A 52 -8.02 4.75 13.89
CA THR A 52 -6.80 5.39 13.40
C THR A 52 -7.14 6.54 12.46
N GLU A 53 -6.67 7.74 12.78
CA GLU A 53 -6.97 8.95 12.00
C GLU A 53 -6.35 8.91 10.60
N LYS A 54 -5.16 8.32 10.47
CA LYS A 54 -4.46 8.24 9.19
C LYS A 54 -3.69 6.93 9.06
N ILE A 55 -3.94 6.25 7.95
CA ILE A 55 -3.29 5.01 7.56
C ILE A 55 -2.46 5.29 6.30
N ARG A 56 -1.15 5.04 6.35
CA ARG A 56 -0.26 5.06 5.18
C ARG A 56 0.47 3.74 5.09
N ILE A 57 0.33 3.06 3.95
CA ILE A 57 0.97 1.78 3.69
C ILE A 57 1.84 1.97 2.46
N LEU A 58 3.16 1.87 2.63
CA LEU A 58 4.10 1.81 1.51
C LEU A 58 4.38 0.33 1.21
N ILE A 59 3.86 -0.11 0.07
CA ILE A 59 4.03 -1.48 -0.40
C ILE A 59 5.20 -1.49 -1.38
N GLY A 60 6.25 -2.23 -1.06
CA GLY A 60 7.37 -2.53 -1.94
C GLY A 60 6.98 -3.55 -3.02
N ILE A 61 5.89 -3.30 -3.74
CA ILE A 61 5.50 -4.10 -4.90
C ILE A 61 6.61 -4.02 -5.93
N SER A 62 7.31 -5.15 -6.14
CA SER A 62 8.12 -5.49 -7.32
C SER A 62 8.68 -4.29 -8.09
N THR A 63 9.28 -3.32 -7.40
CA THR A 63 9.91 -2.17 -8.05
C THR A 63 11.24 -2.65 -8.58
N ASN A 64 11.14 -3.50 -9.60
CA ASN A 64 12.24 -3.81 -10.46
C ASN A 64 12.49 -2.57 -11.34
N LYS A 65 13.66 -2.53 -11.94
CA LYS A 65 14.06 -1.41 -12.80
C LYS A 65 13.02 -1.13 -13.90
N GLU A 66 12.44 -2.17 -14.48
CA GLU A 66 11.43 -2.07 -15.54
C GLU A 66 10.16 -1.35 -15.07
N THR A 67 9.65 -1.64 -13.87
CA THR A 67 8.47 -0.97 -13.32
C THR A 67 8.77 0.50 -13.01
N TYR A 68 9.98 0.80 -12.53
CA TYR A 68 10.42 2.18 -12.30
C TYR A 68 10.54 2.97 -13.62
N ASP A 69 11.18 2.39 -14.62
CA ASP A 69 11.39 3.02 -15.93
C ASP A 69 10.04 3.30 -16.62
N LEU A 70 9.09 2.36 -16.59
CA LEU A 70 7.73 2.56 -17.10
C LEU A 70 6.97 3.69 -16.38
N ILE A 71 7.10 3.80 -15.06
CA ILE A 71 6.52 4.92 -14.30
C ILE A 71 7.15 6.25 -14.73
N GLN A 72 8.47 6.32 -14.90
CA GLN A 72 9.16 7.52 -15.36
C GLN A 72 8.74 7.93 -16.79
N GLU A 73 8.67 6.99 -17.72
CA GLU A 73 8.18 7.23 -19.08
C GLU A 73 6.72 7.72 -19.10
N SER A 74 5.87 7.14 -18.25
CA SER A 74 4.48 7.58 -18.11
C SER A 74 4.36 9.01 -17.57
N GLN A 75 5.29 9.43 -16.70
CA GLN A 75 5.31 10.79 -16.15
C GLN A 75 5.92 11.81 -17.13
N GLN A 76 6.87 11.40 -17.97
CA GLN A 76 7.38 12.24 -19.06
C GLN A 76 6.34 12.45 -20.18
N SER A 77 5.50 11.46 -20.46
CA SER A 77 4.47 11.55 -21.51
C SER A 77 3.24 12.40 -21.14
N VAL A 78 3.03 12.75 -19.86
CA VAL A 78 2.02 13.75 -19.46
C VAL A 78 2.34 15.15 -19.98
N GLN A 79 3.58 15.41 -20.42
CA GLN A 79 3.96 16.69 -21.03
C GLN A 79 3.84 16.72 -22.56
N THR A 80 3.58 15.58 -23.22
CA THR A 80 3.24 15.56 -24.64
C THR A 80 1.73 15.55 -24.73
N GLU A 81 1.17 16.74 -24.94
CA GLU A 81 -0.20 17.04 -25.35
C GLU A 81 -0.97 15.77 -25.77
N LEU A 82 -2.05 15.47 -25.02
CA LEU A 82 -3.10 14.55 -25.44
C LEU A 82 -3.37 14.81 -26.91
N GLN A 83 -2.81 13.98 -27.80
CA GLN A 83 -3.04 14.11 -29.23
C GLN A 83 -4.51 13.78 -29.43
N LEU A 84 -5.29 14.85 -29.57
CA LEU A 84 -6.70 14.84 -29.86
C LEU A 84 -6.95 13.79 -30.94
N SER A 85 -7.91 12.91 -30.68
CA SER A 85 -8.26 11.88 -31.65
C SER A 85 -8.74 12.59 -32.91
N HIS A 86 -8.53 12.01 -34.10
CA HIS A 86 -8.88 12.61 -35.40
C HIS A 86 -10.31 13.18 -35.52
N LYS A 87 -11.21 12.83 -34.59
CA LYS A 87 -12.57 13.38 -34.49
C LYS A 87 -12.61 14.84 -34.03
N GLU A 88 -11.66 15.29 -33.22
CA GLU A 88 -11.61 16.61 -32.59
C GLU A 88 -10.94 17.68 -33.48
N THR A 89 -10.05 17.29 -34.42
CA THR A 89 -9.35 18.23 -35.33
C THR A 89 -10.29 18.97 -36.30
N LYS A 90 -11.53 18.52 -36.48
CA LYS A 90 -12.46 19.16 -37.43
C LYS A 90 -13.16 20.39 -36.84
N GLU A 91 -13.22 20.51 -35.51
CA GLU A 91 -13.91 21.62 -34.84
C GLU A 91 -13.04 22.87 -34.73
N ASP A 92 -11.71 22.73 -34.63
CA ASP A 92 -10.79 23.87 -34.50
C ASP A 92 -10.39 24.53 -35.83
N PHE A 93 -10.57 23.84 -36.96
CA PHE A 93 -10.22 24.34 -38.30
C PHE A 93 -11.44 24.63 -39.19
N SER A 94 -12.64 24.75 -38.60
CA SER A 94 -13.86 25.18 -39.29
C SER A 94 -14.23 26.63 -38.99
#